data_AF-A0A928E171-F1
#
_entry.id   AF-A0A928E171-F1
#
_cell.length_a   1.000
_cell.length_b   1.000
_cell.length_c   1.000
_cell.angle_alpha   90.00
_cell.angle_beta   90.00
_cell.angle_gamma   90.00
#
_symmetry.space_group_name_H-M   'P 1'
#
loop_
_entity.id
_entity.type
_entity.pdbx_description
1 polymer ?
#
loop_
_entity_poly.entity_id
_entity_poly.type
_entity_poly.pdbx_seq_one_letter_code
_entity_poly.pdbx_strand_id
1 'polypeptide(L)'
;MKYLLIMLLIGFIPNLAMANCYSIRDNDLKNNCLAMEKDNVSYCYSIKDNDMKNYCLAKIQQSRSYCYSIKNSDIKNECLSVVR
;
A
#
# COMPACT_ATOMS: atom_id res chain seq x y z
N MET A 1 -46.64 -11.09 3.31
CA MET A 1 -45.75 -12.18 3.75
C MET A 1 -44.58 -12.50 2.80
N LYS A 2 -44.32 -11.73 1.72
CA LYS A 2 -43.24 -12.03 0.76
C LYS A 2 -41.97 -11.18 0.95
N TYR A 3 -42.10 -10.01 1.58
CA TYR A 3 -40.99 -9.08 1.81
C TYR A 3 -40.25 -9.31 3.14
N LEU A 4 -40.84 -10.05 4.09
CA LEU A 4 -40.22 -10.33 5.39
C LEU A 4 -38.99 -11.25 5.27
N LEU A 5 -38.95 -12.09 4.23
CA LEU A 5 -37.83 -13.02 3.97
C LEU A 5 -36.59 -12.34 3.33
N ILE A 6 -36.75 -11.14 2.76
CA ILE A 6 -35.67 -10.47 1.98
C ILE A 6 -34.70 -9.71 2.91
N MET A 7 -35.15 -9.31 4.11
CA MET A 7 -34.31 -8.58 5.08
C MET A 7 -33.24 -9.44 5.75
N LEU A 8 -33.31 -10.77 5.62
CA LEU A 8 -32.40 -11.71 6.29
C LEU A 8 -31.09 -11.97 5.51
N LEU A 9 -30.96 -11.46 4.29
CA LEU A 9 -29.78 -11.66 3.44
C LEU A 9 -28.82 -10.45 3.38
N ILE A 10 -29.13 -9.34 4.07
CA ILE A 10 -28.32 -8.11 4.05
C ILE A 10 -27.32 -8.05 5.23
N GLY A 11 -27.35 -9.03 6.14
CA GLY A 11 -26.72 -8.97 7.46
C GLY A 11 -25.29 -9.50 7.61
N PHE A 12 -24.51 -9.68 6.53
CA PHE A 12 -23.11 -10.11 6.64
C PHE A 12 -22.20 -9.27 5.74
N ILE A 13 -22.05 -7.99 6.10
CA ILE A 13 -20.90 -7.22 5.63
C ILE A 13 -19.74 -7.59 6.57
N PRO A 14 -18.72 -8.35 6.14
CA PRO A 14 -17.54 -8.57 6.96
C PRO A 14 -16.91 -7.20 7.24
N ASN A 15 -16.68 -6.90 8.52
CA ASN A 15 -15.91 -5.74 8.94
C ASN A 15 -14.51 -5.86 8.34
N LEU A 16 -14.25 -5.13 7.25
CA LEU A 16 -12.90 -4.92 6.74
C LEU A 16 -12.16 -4.11 7.81
N ALA A 17 -11.35 -4.77 8.62
CA ALA A 17 -10.49 -4.11 9.59
C ALA A 17 -9.50 -3.22 8.82
N MET A 18 -9.78 -1.92 8.75
CA MET A 18 -8.84 -0.95 8.19
C MET A 18 -7.66 -0.84 9.15
N ALA A 19 -6.52 -1.42 8.78
CA ALA A 19 -5.29 -1.26 9.55
C ALA A 19 -4.85 0.20 9.47
N ASN A 20 -5.00 0.94 10.57
CA ASN A 20 -4.56 2.34 10.64
C ASN A 20 -3.04 2.40 10.53
N CYS A 21 -2.49 3.05 9.50
CA CYS A 21 -1.04 3.21 9.31
C CYS A 21 -0.32 3.75 10.55
N TYR A 22 -0.98 4.59 11.37
CA TYR A 22 -0.39 5.14 12.60
C TYR A 22 -0.16 4.10 13.71
N SER A 23 -0.78 2.92 13.63
CA SER A 23 -0.56 1.82 14.57
C SER A 23 0.71 1.01 14.26
N ILE A 24 1.30 1.20 13.07
CA ILE A 24 2.51 0.50 12.63
C ILE A 24 3.71 1.04 13.42
N ARG A 25 4.40 0.15 14.15
CA ARG A 25 5.56 0.50 14.98
C ARG A 25 6.82 0.79 14.18
N ASP A 26 7.02 0.08 13.08
CA ASP A 26 8.14 0.31 12.18
C ASP A 26 7.89 1.58 11.35
N ASN A 27 8.82 2.54 11.41
CA ASN A 27 8.63 3.83 10.78
C ASN A 27 8.65 3.76 9.25
N ASP A 28 9.43 2.87 8.66
CA ASP A 28 9.53 2.73 7.20
C ASP A 28 8.24 2.10 6.65
N LEU A 29 7.75 1.04 7.28
CA LEU A 29 6.44 0.44 6.96
C LEU A 29 5.29 1.42 7.18
N LYS A 30 5.32 2.18 8.27
CA LYS A 30 4.34 3.23 8.55
C LYS A 30 4.34 4.29 7.46
N ASN A 31 5.51 4.81 7.08
CA ASN A 31 5.63 5.82 6.05
C ASN A 31 5.23 5.29 4.67
N ASN A 32 5.60 4.05 4.33
CA ASN A 32 5.13 3.41 3.10
C ASN A 32 3.59 3.28 3.07
N CYS A 33 2.97 2.84 4.18
CA CYS A 33 1.51 2.79 4.32
C CYS A 33 0.88 4.17 4.14
N LEU A 34 1.38 5.18 4.85
CA LEU A 34 0.90 6.56 4.74
C LEU A 34 1.06 7.14 3.33
N ALA A 35 2.16 6.81 2.64
CA ALA A 35 2.38 7.23 1.27
C ALA A 35 1.27 6.71 0.34
N MET A 36 0.89 5.43 0.48
CA MET A 36 -0.15 4.81 -0.34
C MET A 36 -1.55 5.31 0.03
N GLU A 37 -1.87 5.42 1.32
CA GLU A 37 -3.20 5.89 1.75
C GLU A 37 -3.45 7.36 1.45
N LYS A 38 -2.39 8.19 1.50
CA LYS A 38 -2.50 9.64 1.29
C LYS A 38 -2.09 10.08 -0.12
N ASP A 39 -1.66 9.14 -0.96
CA ASP A 39 -1.06 9.40 -2.26
C ASP A 39 -0.03 10.55 -2.23
N ASN A 40 0.85 10.52 -1.22
CA ASN A 40 1.77 11.62 -0.94
C ASN A 40 3.22 11.15 -0.89
N VAL A 41 3.98 11.58 -1.90
CA VAL A 41 5.39 11.23 -2.11
C VAL A 41 6.32 11.65 -0.96
N SER A 42 5.95 12.67 -0.17
CA SER A 42 6.77 13.14 0.96
C SER A 42 7.00 12.03 2.00
N TYR A 43 6.03 11.13 2.17
CA TYR A 43 6.18 9.98 3.05
C TYR A 43 7.19 8.97 2.49
N CYS A 44 7.26 8.76 1.17
CA CYS A 44 8.31 7.91 0.59
C CYS A 44 9.72 8.45 0.89
N TYR A 45 9.91 9.78 0.86
CA TYR A 45 11.20 10.38 1.21
C TYR A 45 11.56 10.27 2.70
N SER A 46 10.59 9.95 3.55
CA SER A 46 10.80 9.70 4.98
C SER A 46 11.20 8.26 5.30
N ILE A 47 11.19 7.36 4.30
CA ILE A 47 11.62 5.96 4.43
C ILE A 47 13.15 5.90 4.38
N LYS A 48 13.77 5.20 5.34
CA LYS A 48 15.22 5.08 5.48
C LYS A 48 15.79 3.92 4.67
N ASP A 49 15.11 2.79 4.62
CA ASP A 49 15.49 1.70 3.73
C ASP A 49 15.40 2.14 2.26
N ASN A 50 16.52 2.08 1.54
CA ASN A 50 16.60 2.63 0.19
C ASN A 50 15.78 1.82 -0.82
N ASP A 51 15.68 0.50 -0.65
CA ASP A 51 14.94 -0.36 -1.57
C ASP A 51 13.44 -0.14 -1.39
N MET A 52 12.95 -0.07 -0.14
CA MET A 52 11.57 0.28 0.18
C MET A 52 11.22 1.70 -0.26
N LYS A 53 12.12 2.67 -0.05
CA LYS A 53 11.93 4.04 -0.53
C LYS A 53 11.77 4.07 -2.05
N ASN A 54 12.67 3.41 -2.78
CA ASN A 54 12.60 3.37 -4.25
C ASN A 54 11.34 2.65 -4.74
N TYR A 55 10.94 1.56 -4.09
CA TYR A 55 9.68 0.87 -4.37
C TYR A 55 8.47 1.82 -4.16
N CYS A 56 8.44 2.53 -3.03
CA CYS A 56 7.41 3.53 -2.73
C CYS A 56 7.35 4.63 -3.79
N LEU A 57 8.50 5.24 -4.12
CA LEU A 57 8.60 6.28 -5.16
C LEU A 57 8.14 5.77 -6.52
N ALA A 58 8.52 4.54 -6.90
CA ALA A 58 8.11 3.93 -8.15
C ALA A 58 6.59 3.80 -8.24
N LYS A 59 5.93 3.36 -7.17
CA LYS A 59 4.47 3.20 -7.14
C LYS A 59 3.71 4.52 -7.11
N ILE A 60 4.12 5.48 -6.28
CA ILE A 60 3.42 6.77 -6.19
C ILE A 60 3.63 7.61 -7.45
N GLN A 61 4.86 7.65 -7.98
CA GLN A 61 5.17 8.45 -9.17
C GLN A 61 4.97 7.69 -10.49
N GLN A 62 4.55 6.42 -10.43
CA GLN A 62 4.38 5.54 -11.61
C GLN A 62 5.60 5.54 -12.53
N SER A 63 6.80 5.44 -11.95
CA SER A 63 8.06 5.53 -12.69
C SER A 63 8.95 4.31 -12.46
N ARG A 64 9.15 3.54 -13.54
CA ARG A 64 10.02 2.35 -13.55
C ARG A 64 11.49 2.66 -13.28
N SER A 65 11.95 3.91 -13.46
CA SER A 65 13.34 4.27 -13.21
C SER A 65 13.75 4.00 -11.76
N TYR A 66 12.85 4.26 -10.80
CA TYR A 66 13.09 3.95 -9.39
C TYR A 66 13.17 2.45 -9.12
N CYS A 67 12.41 1.61 -9.83
CA CYS A 67 12.53 0.16 -9.70
C CYS A 67 13.94 -0.33 -10.07
N TYR A 68 14.59 0.29 -11.06
CA TYR A 68 15.96 -0.09 -11.44
C TYR A 68 17.01 0.30 -10.40
N SER A 69 16.71 1.24 -9.50
CA SER A 69 17.57 1.63 -8.37
C SER A 69 17.47 0.71 -7.16
N ILE A 70 16.53 -0.25 -7.15
CA ILE A 70 16.37 -1.25 -6.09
C ILE A 70 17.46 -2.32 -6.22
N LYS A 71 18.16 -2.62 -5.12
CA LYS A 71 19.27 -3.58 -5.09
C LYS A 71 18.81 -5.01 -4.86
N ASN A 72 17.85 -5.22 -3.96
CA ASN A 72 17.25 -6.52 -3.75
C ASN A 72 16.50 -6.98 -5.02
N SER A 73 16.88 -8.15 -5.55
CA SER A 73 16.34 -8.68 -6.81
C SER A 73 14.83 -8.93 -6.74
N ASP A 74 14.34 -9.43 -5.60
CA ASP A 74 12.94 -9.82 -5.46
C ASP A 74 12.05 -8.59 -5.39
N ILE A 75 12.43 -7.59 -4.58
CA ILE A 75 11.73 -6.30 -4.50
C ILE A 75 11.76 -5.58 -5.86
N LYS A 76 12.90 -5.63 -6.56
CA LYS A 76 13.03 -5.04 -7.89
C LYS A 76 12.09 -5.70 -8.90
N ASN A 77 12.06 -7.02 -8.94
CA ASN A 77 11.21 -7.77 -9.86
C ASN A 77 9.73 -7.54 -9.56
N GLU A 78 9.36 -7.50 -8.27
CA GLU A 78 8.02 -7.12 -7.84
C GLU A 78 7.66 -5.71 -8.33
N CYS A 79 8.52 -4.72 -8.08
CA CYS A 79 8.34 -3.34 -8.52
C CYS A 79 8.09 -3.25 -10.04
N LEU A 80 8.95 -3.91 -10.84
CA LEU A 80 8.85 -3.94 -12.30
C LEU A 80 7.62 -4.70 -12.80
N SER A 81 6.98 -5.54 -11.98
CA SER A 81 5.74 -6.22 -12.32
C SER A 81 4.50 -5.36 -12.10
N VAL A 82 4.52 -4.48 -11.09
CA VAL A 82 3.36 -3.68 -10.68
C VAL A 82 3.36 -2.27 -11.27
N VAL A 83 4.54 -1.68 -11.51
CA VAL A 83 4.68 -0.34 -12.11
C VAL A 83 4.78 -0.47 -13.63
N ARG A 84 3.79 0.09 -14.34
CA ARG A 84 3.68 -0.03 -15.80
C ARG A 84 4.65 0.88 -16.55
#